data_AF-A0A3P7KU54-F1
#
_entry.id   AF-A0A3P7KU54-F1
#
_cell.length_a   1.000
_cell.length_b   1.000
_cell.length_c   1.000
_cell.angle_alpha   90.00
_cell.angle_beta   90.00
_cell.angle_gamma   90.00
#
_symmetry.space_group_name_H-M   'P 1'
#
loop_
_entity.id
_entity.type
_entity.pdbx_description
1 polymer ?
#
loop_
_entity_poly.entity_id
_entity_poly.type
_entity_poly.pdbx_seq_one_letter_code
_entity_poly.pdbx_strand_id
1 'polypeptide(L)'
;MIPLWMFPLAIATGNTILLKPSEQDPGACMMLAELAKEAGIPDGCVNVIHGQHDAVNFICDHPDIRAISFVGADTAGKHIYERGARNGKRMQCNMGAKNHGVIMPDCNKEQALNQV
;
A
#
# COMPACT_ATOMS: atom_id res chain seq x y z
N MET A 1 7.69 -3.08 -4.30
CA MET A 1 6.62 -2.90 -5.32
C MET A 1 5.45 -2.10 -4.79
N ILE A 2 4.75 -2.53 -3.72
CA ILE A 2 3.50 -1.88 -3.27
C ILE A 2 3.60 -0.37 -2.95
N PRO A 3 4.67 0.16 -2.31
CA PRO A 3 4.79 1.61 -2.13
C PRO A 3 4.70 2.41 -3.44
N LEU A 4 5.22 1.85 -4.54
CA LEU A 4 5.20 2.48 -5.88
C LEU A 4 3.81 2.47 -6.52
N TRP A 5 2.85 1.69 -6.02
CA TRP A 5 1.45 1.80 -6.43
C TRP A 5 0.76 3.03 -5.81
N MET A 6 1.35 3.60 -4.75
CA MET A 6 0.73 4.67 -3.97
C MET A 6 1.44 6.01 -4.17
N PHE A 7 2.71 6.14 -3.74
CA PHE A 7 3.34 7.45 -3.65
C PHE A 7 3.58 8.14 -5.00
N PRO A 8 3.99 7.47 -6.09
CA PRO A 8 4.26 8.16 -7.34
C PRO A 8 3.02 8.86 -7.90
N LEU A 9 1.86 8.18 -7.86
CA LEU A 9 0.59 8.74 -8.32
C LEU A 9 0.06 9.82 -7.35
N ALA A 10 0.22 9.63 -6.04
CA ALA A 10 -0.14 10.65 -5.06
C ALA A 10 0.63 11.95 -5.29
N ILE A 11 1.96 11.86 -5.48
CA ILE A 11 2.82 13.01 -5.77
C ILE A 11 2.46 13.64 -7.11
N ALA A 12 2.33 12.85 -8.18
CA ALA A 12 2.02 13.36 -9.52
C ALA A 12 0.67 14.10 -9.58
N THR A 13 -0.26 13.78 -8.68
CA THR A 13 -1.56 14.44 -8.55
C THR A 13 -1.57 15.60 -7.55
N GLY A 14 -0.40 16.01 -7.05
CA GLY A 14 -0.23 17.18 -6.19
C GLY A 14 -0.50 16.94 -4.71
N ASN A 15 -0.52 15.68 -4.25
CA ASN A 15 -0.67 15.35 -2.83
C ASN A 15 0.69 15.14 -2.17
N THR A 16 0.75 15.32 -0.86
CA THR A 16 1.80 14.74 -0.02
C THR A 16 1.35 13.35 0.44
N ILE A 17 2.30 12.50 0.82
CA ILE A 17 2.02 11.14 1.27
C ILE A 17 2.85 10.74 2.48
N LEU A 18 2.18 10.04 3.39
CA LEU A 18 2.74 9.40 4.56
C LEU A 18 2.68 7.88 4.37
N LEU A 19 3.83 7.26 4.15
CA LEU A 19 3.97 5.81 3.99
C LEU A 19 4.20 5.14 5.33
N LYS A 20 3.48 4.05 5.59
CA LYS A 20 3.70 3.15 6.72
C LYS A 20 4.02 1.74 6.19
N PRO A 21 5.29 1.43 5.86
CA PRO A 21 5.65 0.13 5.29
C PRO A 21 5.63 -0.99 6.33
N SER A 22 5.57 -2.24 5.87
CA SER A 22 5.75 -3.42 6.73
C SER A 22 6.99 -3.27 7.62
N GLU A 23 6.84 -3.57 8.91
CA GLU A 23 7.93 -3.58 9.88
C GLU A 23 8.87 -4.78 9.70
N GLN A 24 8.47 -5.79 8.93
CA GLN A 24 9.28 -6.99 8.71
C GLN A 24 10.43 -6.74 7.73
N ASP A 25 10.24 -5.82 6.79
CA ASP A 25 11.12 -5.59 5.66
C ASP A 25 11.09 -4.13 5.15
N PRO A 26 11.32 -3.12 6.02
CA PRO A 26 11.15 -1.71 5.66
C PRO A 26 12.22 -1.17 4.71
N GLY A 27 13.34 -1.86 4.54
CA GLY A 27 14.55 -1.34 3.87
C GLY A 27 14.30 -0.86 2.44
N ALA A 28 13.56 -1.63 1.65
CA ALA A 28 13.25 -1.25 0.27
C ALA A 28 12.41 0.03 0.19
N CYS A 29 11.52 0.28 1.16
CA CYS A 29 10.75 1.52 1.21
C CYS A 29 11.64 2.73 1.54
N MET A 30 12.65 2.56 2.39
CA MET A 30 13.60 3.62 2.72
C MET A 30 14.48 3.98 1.53
N MET A 31 14.99 2.99 0.80
CA MET A 31 15.73 3.23 -0.45
C MET A 31 14.89 4.00 -1.47
N LEU A 32 13.59 3.69 -1.58
CA LEU A 32 12.69 4.45 -2.45
C LEU A 32 12.47 5.90 -1.99
N ALA A 33 12.42 6.15 -0.67
CA ALA A 33 12.30 7.50 -0.13
C ALA A 33 13.57 8.33 -0.36
N GLU A 34 14.75 7.71 -0.25
CA GLU A 34 16.04 8.32 -0.60
C GLU A 34 16.09 8.67 -2.10
N LEU A 35 15.75 7.72 -2.97
CA LEU A 35 15.68 7.95 -4.41
C LEU A 35 14.65 9.01 -4.80
N ALA A 36 13.52 9.09 -4.10
CA ALA A 36 12.53 10.15 -4.30
C ALA A 36 13.13 11.54 -4.03
N LYS A 37 13.93 11.66 -2.97
CA LYS A 37 14.66 12.89 -2.65
C LYS A 37 15.72 13.22 -3.70
N GLU A 38 16.50 12.23 -4.12
CA GLU A 38 17.51 12.41 -5.19
C GLU A 38 16.88 12.81 -6.53
N ALA A 39 15.68 12.32 -6.82
CA ALA A 39 14.90 12.71 -8.00
C ALA A 39 14.34 14.14 -7.94
N GLY A 40 14.54 14.86 -6.82
CA GLY A 40 14.12 16.25 -6.65
C GLY A 40 12.69 16.42 -6.12
N ILE A 41 12.08 15.39 -5.54
CA ILE A 41 10.80 15.56 -4.83
C ILE A 41 11.03 16.46 -3.62
N PRO A 42 10.23 17.53 -3.42
CA PRO A 42 10.42 18.46 -2.31
C PRO A 42 10.35 17.77 -0.93
N ASP A 43 11.12 18.30 0.02
CA ASP A 43 11.09 17.83 1.40
C ASP A 43 9.66 17.89 1.98
N GLY A 44 9.26 16.82 2.65
CA GLY A 44 7.92 16.69 3.24
C GLY A 44 6.83 16.22 2.26
N CYS A 45 7.12 16.04 0.97
CA CYS A 45 6.15 15.47 0.03
C CYS A 45 6.01 13.94 0.18
N VAL A 46 7.12 13.22 0.38
CA VAL A 46 7.13 11.78 0.69
C VAL A 46 7.72 11.59 2.08
N ASN A 47 6.90 11.09 3.00
CA ASN A 47 7.31 10.82 4.38
C ASN A 47 7.12 9.34 4.69
N VAL A 48 7.94 8.81 5.59
CA VAL A 48 7.83 7.43 6.07
C VAL A 48 7.70 7.44 7.58
N ILE A 49 6.72 6.71 8.11
CA ILE A 49 6.63 6.40 9.54
C ILE A 49 6.66 4.89 9.75
N HIS A 50 7.44 4.46 10.73
CA HIS A 50 7.48 3.06 11.16
C HIS A 50 6.58 2.85 12.37
N GLY A 51 6.24 1.59 12.62
CA GLY A 51 5.39 1.19 13.74
C GLY A 51 4.32 0.19 13.29
N GLN A 52 3.52 -0.29 14.22
CA GLN A 52 2.49 -1.30 13.96
C GLN A 52 1.10 -0.67 14.11
N HIS A 53 0.29 -1.18 15.03
CA HIS A 53 -1.10 -0.79 15.24
C HIS A 53 -1.26 0.71 15.58
N ASP A 54 -0.40 1.26 16.43
CA ASP A 54 -0.53 2.67 16.85
C ASP A 54 -0.25 3.65 15.71
N ALA A 55 0.76 3.37 14.89
CA ALA A 55 1.05 4.15 13.68
C ALA A 55 -0.10 4.08 12.67
N VAL A 56 -0.71 2.90 12.51
CA VAL A 56 -1.90 2.71 11.66
C VAL A 56 -3.11 3.46 12.21
N ASN A 57 -3.37 3.38 13.51
CA ASN A 57 -4.49 4.07 14.16
C ASN A 57 -4.31 5.58 14.07
N PHE A 58 -3.10 6.09 14.29
CA PHE A 58 -2.76 7.50 14.07
C PHE A 58 -3.15 7.94 12.65
N ILE A 59 -2.76 7.17 11.61
CA ILE A 59 -3.13 7.48 10.22
C ILE A 59 -4.66 7.52 10.03
N CYS A 60 -5.37 6.55 10.62
CA CYS A 60 -6.83 6.47 10.51
C CYS A 60 -7.53 7.65 11.18
N ASP A 61 -6.98 8.16 12.28
CA ASP A 61 -7.63 9.14 13.14
C ASP A 61 -7.22 10.59 12.83
N HIS A 62 -6.02 10.82 12.28
CA HIS A 62 -5.51 12.18 12.07
C HIS A 62 -6.45 12.99 11.14
N PRO A 63 -6.91 14.19 11.56
CA PRO A 63 -7.93 14.94 10.81
C PRO A 63 -7.44 15.45 9.44
N ASP A 64 -6.13 15.69 9.30
CA ASP A 64 -5.56 16.21 8.05
C ASP A 64 -5.31 15.13 6.98
N ILE A 65 -5.37 13.84 7.35
CA ILE A 65 -5.26 12.75 6.38
C ILE A 65 -6.62 12.56 5.70
N ARG A 66 -6.68 12.80 4.39
CA ARG A 66 -7.96 12.83 3.63
C ARG A 66 -8.30 11.51 2.96
N ALA A 67 -7.31 10.68 2.66
CA ALA A 67 -7.48 9.40 1.98
C ALA A 67 -6.48 8.36 2.48
N ILE A 68 -6.89 7.09 2.49
CA ILE A 68 -6.05 5.96 2.89
C ILE A 68 -6.10 4.88 1.81
N SER A 69 -4.92 4.41 1.42
CA SER A 69 -4.72 3.27 0.53
C SER A 69 -4.00 2.17 1.29
N PHE A 70 -4.62 0.99 1.37
CA PHE A 70 -4.06 -0.16 2.07
C PHE A 70 -3.95 -1.37 1.15
N VAL A 71 -2.86 -2.12 1.32
CA VAL A 71 -2.66 -3.45 0.73
C VAL A 71 -2.15 -4.38 1.82
N GLY A 72 -2.80 -5.50 2.05
CA GLY A 72 -2.38 -6.46 3.07
C GLY A 72 -3.44 -7.50 3.44
N ALA A 73 -3.34 -8.07 4.64
CA ALA A 73 -4.24 -9.11 5.10
C ALA A 73 -5.66 -8.59 5.43
N ASP A 74 -6.66 -9.45 5.28
CA ASP A 74 -8.08 -9.15 5.52
C ASP A 74 -8.35 -8.54 6.90
N THR A 75 -7.78 -9.11 7.96
CA THR A 75 -8.01 -8.65 9.33
C THR A 75 -7.58 -7.20 9.51
N ALA A 76 -6.39 -6.84 9.03
CA ALA A 76 -5.89 -5.48 9.08
C ALA A 76 -6.67 -4.55 8.15
N GLY A 77 -6.97 -5.01 6.93
CA GLY A 77 -7.69 -4.23 5.92
C GLY A 77 -9.10 -3.84 6.36
N LYS A 78 -9.86 -4.76 6.96
CA LYS A 78 -11.19 -4.49 7.51
C LYS A 78 -11.14 -3.44 8.62
N HIS A 79 -10.23 -3.60 9.58
CA HIS A 79 -10.02 -2.63 10.66
C HIS A 79 -9.72 -1.22 10.12
N ILE A 80 -8.78 -1.12 9.17
CA ILE A 80 -8.37 0.15 8.57
C ILE A 80 -9.53 0.77 7.79
N TYR A 81 -10.22 -0.02 6.96
CA TYR A 81 -11.35 0.45 6.17
C TYR A 81 -12.45 1.02 7.07
N GLU A 82 -12.88 0.25 8.09
CA GLU A 82 -13.94 0.65 9.00
C GLU A 82 -13.58 1.90 9.80
N ARG A 83 -12.38 1.95 10.39
CA ARG A 83 -11.95 3.08 11.22
C ARG A 83 -11.75 4.35 10.38
N GLY A 84 -11.07 4.25 9.25
CA GLY A 84 -10.83 5.37 8.36
C GLY A 84 -12.13 5.93 7.76
N ALA A 85 -13.03 5.06 7.30
CA ALA A 85 -14.33 5.47 6.76
C ALA A 85 -15.22 6.12 7.83
N ARG A 86 -15.21 5.61 9.07
CA ARG A 86 -15.93 6.24 10.20
C ARG A 86 -15.45 7.66 10.48
N ASN A 87 -14.18 7.95 10.23
CA ASN A 87 -13.59 9.29 10.33
C ASN A 87 -13.74 10.13 9.05
N GLY A 88 -14.61 9.72 8.11
CA GLY A 88 -14.95 10.48 6.90
C GLY A 88 -13.86 10.48 5.81
N LYS A 89 -12.85 9.62 5.92
CA LYS A 89 -11.76 9.52 4.93
C LYS A 89 -12.22 8.71 3.72
N ARG A 90 -11.66 9.02 2.54
CA ARG A 90 -11.82 8.17 1.35
C ARG A 90 -10.91 6.95 1.48
N MET A 91 -11.44 5.75 1.22
CA MET A 91 -10.75 4.50 1.51
C MET A 91 -10.61 3.62 0.26
N GLN A 92 -9.44 3.02 0.09
CA GLN A 92 -9.25 1.83 -0.74
C GLN A 92 -8.43 0.80 0.03
N CYS A 93 -8.90 -0.45 0.10
CA CYS A 93 -8.25 -1.53 0.84
C CYS A 93 -8.23 -2.80 -0.01
N ASN A 94 -7.07 -3.12 -0.58
CA ASN A 94 -6.87 -4.35 -1.34
C ASN A 94 -6.40 -5.43 -0.37
N MET A 95 -7.25 -6.44 -0.17
CA MET A 95 -7.05 -7.44 0.88
C MET A 95 -6.59 -8.78 0.28
N GLY A 96 -6.67 -9.86 1.07
CA GLY A 96 -6.23 -11.18 0.68
C GLY A 96 -6.96 -11.72 -0.55
N ALA A 97 -6.34 -12.72 -1.18
CA ALA A 97 -6.86 -13.37 -2.36
C ALA A 97 -6.65 -14.88 -2.29
N LYS A 98 -7.51 -15.62 -2.98
CA LYS A 98 -7.33 -17.04 -3.26
C LYS A 98 -7.49 -17.25 -4.76
N ASN A 99 -6.39 -17.06 -5.47
CA ASN A 99 -6.38 -17.14 -6.92
C ASN A 99 -6.55 -18.59 -7.37
N HIS A 100 -7.44 -18.82 -8.34
CA HIS A 100 -7.68 -20.13 -8.94
C HIS A 100 -7.17 -20.11 -10.38
N GLY A 101 -6.46 -21.16 -10.78
CA GLY A 101 -6.15 -21.46 -12.17
C GLY A 101 -6.91 -22.72 -12.58
N VAL A 102 -7.68 -22.66 -13.67
CA VAL A 102 -8.44 -23.81 -14.19
C VAL A 102 -7.68 -24.41 -15.37
N ILE A 103 -7.36 -25.70 -15.27
CA ILE A 103 -6.64 -26.44 -16.31
C ILE A 103 -7.65 -27.19 -17.16
N MET A 104 -7.89 -26.71 -18.39
CA MET A 104 -8.82 -27.32 -19.33
C MET A 104 -8.16 -28.49 -20.09
N PRO A 105 -8.94 -29.47 -20.60
CA PRO A 105 -8.40 -30.63 -21.32
C PRO A 105 -7.55 -30.28 -22.55
N ASP A 106 -7.81 -29.13 -23.18
CA ASP A 106 -7.17 -28.62 -24.39
C ASP A 106 -6.05 -27.60 -24.12
N CYS A 107 -5.72 -27.33 -22.85
CA CYS A 107 -4.64 -26.40 -22.55
C CYS A 107 -3.27 -26.92 -23.03
N ASN A 108 -2.36 -26.00 -23.34
CA ASN A 108 -0.96 -26.36 -23.52
C ASN A 108 -0.37 -26.79 -22.17
N LYS A 109 -0.12 -28.09 -22.02
CA LYS A 109 0.31 -28.71 -20.76
C LYS A 109 1.67 -28.20 -20.28
N GLU A 110 2.63 -28.04 -21.19
CA GLU A 110 3.98 -27.57 -20.85
C GLU A 110 3.93 -26.11 -20.40
N GLN A 111 3.18 -25.27 -21.11
CA GLN A 111 3.00 -23.88 -20.72
C GLN A 111 2.27 -23.77 -19.38
N ALA A 112 1.25 -24.58 -19.14
CA ALA A 112 0.55 -24.60 -17.85
C ALA A 112 1.52 -24.92 -16.72
N LEU A 113 2.27 -26.02 -16.80
CA LEU A 113 3.24 -26.44 -15.78
C LEU A 113 4.35 -25.40 -15.52
N ASN A 114 4.77 -24.66 -16.54
CA ASN A 114 5.80 -23.63 -16.38
C ASN A 114 5.29 -22.32 -15.74
N GLN A 115 3.96 -22.12 -15.68
CA GLN A 115 3.33 -20.86 -15.25
C GLN A 115 2.57 -20.99 -13.92
N VAL A 116 2.30 -22.21 -13.45
CA VAL A 116 1.68 -22.48 -12.14
C VAL A 116 2.70 -22.77 -11.05
#